data_AF-A0A1I6EJZ3-F1
#
_entry.id   AF-A0A1I6EJZ3-F1
#
_cell.length_a   1.000
_cell.length_b   1.000
_cell.length_c   1.000
_cell.angle_alpha   90.00
_cell.angle_beta   90.00
_cell.angle_gamma   90.00
#
_symmetry.space_group_name_H-M   'P 1'
#
loop_
_entity.id
_entity.type
_entity.pdbx_description
1 polymer ?
#
loop_
_entity_poly.entity_id
_entity_poly.type
_entity_poly.pdbx_seq_one_letter_code
_entity_poly.pdbx_strand_id
1 'polypeptide(L)'
;MGKWSPSDDAELATGWRLWLELSDRVWPDPSWDGTPADAIRQVRSLLAVCEEIRLSYLAESMRPSTALLQLLQSMSFVASFAVDLWHDDTHPLDVERAELLHGDLASFADHVAGVRAALARGGGWVELDRRPWGLPVD
;
A
#
# COMPACT_ATOMS: atom_id res chain seq x y z
N MET A 1 5.25 3.70 13.03
CA MET A 1 4.50 2.44 12.82
C MET A 1 4.78 1.47 13.94
N GLY A 2 3.76 0.77 14.44
CA GLY A 2 3.91 -0.27 15.46
C GLY A 2 4.72 -1.47 14.95
N LYS A 3 5.27 -2.26 15.87
CA LYS A 3 6.00 -3.50 15.55
C LYS A 3 4.98 -4.62 15.33
N TRP A 4 4.72 -5.00 14.08
CA TRP A 4 4.01 -6.24 13.77
C TRP A 4 4.95 -7.44 13.92
N SER A 5 4.45 -8.53 14.49
CA SER A 5 5.12 -9.81 14.62
C SER A 5 4.03 -10.88 14.59
N PRO A 6 4.05 -11.82 13.62
CA PRO A 6 3.00 -12.81 13.49
C PRO A 6 3.00 -13.76 14.70
N SER A 7 1.81 -14.10 15.17
CA SER A 7 1.59 -15.03 16.29
C SER A 7 1.32 -16.46 15.86
N ASP A 8 0.88 -16.66 14.61
CA ASP A 8 0.63 -17.94 13.97
C ASP A 8 0.90 -17.90 12.45
N ASP A 9 0.82 -19.06 11.81
CA ASP A 9 1.08 -19.21 10.37
C ASP A 9 0.03 -18.50 9.49
N ALA A 10 -1.21 -18.37 9.98
CA ALA A 10 -2.27 -17.69 9.24
C ALA A 10 -2.01 -16.17 9.18
N GLU A 11 -1.59 -15.58 10.29
CA GLU A 11 -1.15 -14.19 10.37
C GLU A 11 0.10 -13.95 9.53
N LEU A 12 1.08 -14.86 9.57
CA LEU A 12 2.28 -14.80 8.73
C LEU A 12 1.91 -14.82 7.23
N ALA A 13 1.05 -15.75 6.82
CA ALA A 13 0.60 -15.88 5.44
C ALA A 13 -0.19 -14.64 4.98
N THR A 14 -1.04 -14.09 5.84
CA THR A 14 -1.79 -12.85 5.55
C THR A 14 -0.84 -11.66 5.40
N GLY A 15 0.14 -11.53 6.29
CA GLY A 15 1.19 -10.52 6.18
C GLY A 15 2.01 -10.67 4.90
N TRP A 16 2.24 -11.91 4.44
CA TRP A 16 2.99 -12.21 3.21
C TRP A 16 2.21 -11.77 1.99
N ARG A 17 0.94 -12.13 1.93
CA ARG A 17 0.02 -11.68 0.89
C ARG A 17 -0.02 -10.16 0.80
N LEU A 18 -0.16 -9.47 1.94
CA LEU A 18 -0.15 -8.01 1.95
C LEU A 18 1.19 -7.44 1.45
N TRP A 19 2.33 -7.97 1.91
CA TRP A 19 3.64 -7.50 1.46
C TRP A 19 3.83 -7.65 -0.06
N LEU A 20 3.37 -8.75 -0.65
CA LEU A 20 3.40 -8.95 -2.11
C LEU A 20 2.55 -7.92 -2.85
N GLU A 21 1.30 -7.72 -2.42
CA GLU A 21 0.38 -6.77 -3.07
C GLU A 21 0.87 -5.31 -3.03
N LEU A 22 1.67 -4.97 -2.01
CA LEU A 22 2.33 -3.67 -1.89
C LEU A 22 3.62 -3.57 -2.70
N SER A 23 4.22 -4.69 -3.10
CA SER A 23 5.50 -4.72 -3.83
C SER A 23 5.35 -4.36 -5.32
N ASP A 24 4.20 -4.68 -5.92
CA ASP A 24 3.98 -4.55 -7.37
C ASP A 24 3.44 -3.19 -7.81
N ARG A 25 3.35 -2.21 -6.90
CA ARG A 25 2.67 -0.93 -7.17
C ARG A 25 3.64 0.14 -7.64
N VAL A 26 3.33 0.72 -8.79
CA VAL A 26 4.03 1.88 -9.36
C VAL A 26 3.08 3.07 -9.29
N TRP A 27 3.48 4.10 -8.57
CA TRP A 27 2.72 5.35 -8.46
C TRP A 27 3.13 6.29 -9.60
N PRO A 28 2.20 7.10 -10.13
CA PRO A 28 2.51 8.14 -11.11
C PRO A 28 3.66 9.03 -10.63
N ASP A 29 4.75 9.05 -11.39
CA ASP A 29 5.85 9.99 -11.17
C ASP A 29 5.48 11.39 -11.73
N PRO A 30 6.27 12.45 -11.42
CA PRO A 30 5.96 13.81 -11.85
C PRO A 30 5.89 14.05 -13.37
N SER A 31 6.31 13.09 -14.20
CA SER A 31 6.20 13.16 -15.66
C SER A 31 4.91 12.57 -16.23
N TRP A 32 4.06 11.98 -15.38
CA TRP A 32 2.77 11.42 -15.79
C TRP A 32 1.76 12.51 -16.18
N ASP A 33 1.01 12.29 -17.27
CA ASP A 33 0.19 13.29 -17.96
C ASP A 33 -1.31 12.93 -18.08
N GLY A 34 -1.79 11.97 -17.27
CA GLY A 34 -3.19 11.53 -17.24
C GLY A 34 -4.13 12.40 -16.38
N THR A 35 -5.38 11.93 -16.19
CA THR A 35 -6.35 12.62 -15.32
C THR A 35 -6.22 12.17 -13.86
N PRO A 36 -6.44 13.03 -12.85
CA PRO A 36 -6.33 12.63 -11.44
C PRO A 36 -7.13 11.37 -11.09
N ALA A 37 -8.32 11.22 -11.67
CA ALA A 37 -9.12 10.00 -11.55
C ALA A 37 -8.37 8.73 -12.00
N ASP A 38 -7.60 8.80 -13.09
CA ASP A 38 -6.78 7.68 -13.57
C ASP A 38 -5.64 7.34 -12.61
N ALA A 39 -5.00 8.33 -12.00
CA ALA A 39 -3.98 8.12 -10.98
C ALA A 39 -4.57 7.45 -9.73
N ILE A 40 -5.69 7.97 -9.23
CA ILE A 40 -6.38 7.45 -8.04
C ILE A 40 -6.97 6.07 -8.25
N ARG A 41 -7.33 5.70 -9.48
CA ARG A 41 -7.85 4.35 -9.79
C ARG A 41 -6.90 3.25 -9.29
N GLN A 42 -5.59 3.45 -9.39
CA GLN A 42 -4.61 2.49 -8.89
C GLN A 42 -4.61 2.42 -7.35
N VAL A 43 -4.69 3.57 -6.68
CA VAL A 43 -4.81 3.64 -5.21
C VAL A 43 -6.07 2.90 -4.76
N ARG A 44 -7.22 3.18 -5.38
CA ARG A 44 -8.50 2.51 -5.06
C ARG A 44 -8.45 1.01 -5.28
N SER A 45 -7.80 0.56 -6.37
CA SER A 45 -7.59 -0.87 -6.61
C SER A 45 -6.79 -1.53 -5.50
N LEU A 46 -5.72 -0.88 -5.01
CA LEU A 46 -4.95 -1.40 -3.89
C LEU A 46 -5.78 -1.43 -2.59
N LEU A 47 -6.55 -0.37 -2.30
CA LEU A 47 -7.41 -0.33 -1.11
C LEU A 47 -8.46 -1.46 -1.13
N ALA A 48 -9.02 -1.77 -2.30
CA ALA A 48 -9.94 -2.90 -2.45
C ALA A 48 -9.27 -4.24 -2.14
N VAL A 49 -8.02 -4.44 -2.58
CA VAL A 49 -7.23 -5.64 -2.25
C VAL A 49 -6.91 -5.71 -0.75
N CYS A 50 -6.51 -4.59 -0.13
CA CYS A 50 -6.29 -4.53 1.32
C CYS A 50 -7.57 -4.91 2.09
N GLU A 51 -8.72 -4.42 1.64
CA GLU A 51 -10.01 -4.76 2.25
C GLU A 51 -10.36 -6.24 2.07
N GLU A 52 -10.11 -6.81 0.88
CA GLU A 52 -10.28 -8.25 0.64
C GLU A 52 -9.41 -9.09 1.59
N ILE A 53 -8.13 -8.76 1.71
CA ILE A 53 -7.20 -9.43 2.64
C ILE A 53 -7.72 -9.33 4.07
N ARG A 54 -8.18 -8.14 4.49
CA ARG A 54 -8.73 -7.91 5.83
C ARG A 54 -9.94 -8.81 6.10
N LEU A 55 -10.87 -8.88 5.15
CA LEU A 55 -12.08 -9.69 5.27
C LEU A 55 -11.76 -11.19 5.30
N SER A 56 -10.87 -11.68 4.43
CA SER A 56 -10.41 -13.07 4.46
C SER A 56 -9.75 -13.43 5.79
N TYR A 57 -8.85 -12.57 6.30
CA TYR A 57 -8.17 -12.81 7.56
C TYR A 57 -9.13 -12.87 8.75
N LEU A 58 -10.13 -11.98 8.79
CA LEU A 58 -11.15 -11.99 9.84
C LEU A 58 -12.06 -13.21 9.79
N ALA A 59 -12.30 -13.77 8.60
CA ALA A 59 -13.11 -14.98 8.44
C ALA A 59 -12.38 -16.25 8.90
N GLU A 60 -11.06 -16.30 8.71
CA GLU A 60 -10.23 -17.48 9.00
C GLU A 60 -9.64 -17.47 10.42
N SER A 61 -9.45 -16.29 11.02
CA SER A 61 -8.81 -16.17 12.33
C SER A 61 -9.82 -16.17 13.49
N MET A 62 -9.60 -17.06 14.45
CA MET A 62 -10.33 -17.07 15.73
C MET A 62 -9.85 -15.98 16.70
N ARG A 63 -8.68 -15.40 16.47
CA ARG A 63 -8.04 -14.37 17.32
C ARG A 63 -7.24 -13.40 16.44
N PRO A 64 -7.91 -12.53 15.69
CA PRO A 64 -7.24 -11.67 14.72
C PRO A 64 -6.31 -10.67 15.40
N SER A 65 -5.13 -10.50 14.82
CA SER A 65 -4.09 -9.59 15.29
C SER A 65 -4.48 -8.13 15.07
N THR A 66 -4.57 -7.38 16.17
CA THR A 66 -4.80 -5.93 16.13
C THR A 66 -3.72 -5.21 15.33
N ALA A 67 -2.46 -5.65 15.43
CA ALA A 67 -1.35 -4.99 14.73
C ALA A 67 -1.48 -5.11 13.21
N LEU A 68 -1.83 -6.30 12.71
CA LEU A 68 -2.04 -6.52 11.28
C LEU A 68 -3.27 -5.75 10.76
N LEU A 69 -4.37 -5.78 11.52
CA LEU A 69 -5.57 -5.02 11.19
C LEU A 69 -5.32 -3.50 11.14
N GLN A 70 -4.48 -2.98 12.05
CA GLN A 70 -4.08 -1.58 12.04
C GLN A 70 -3.23 -1.22 10.82
N LEU A 71 -2.33 -2.11 10.38
CA LEU A 71 -1.58 -1.90 9.14
C LEU A 71 -2.51 -1.80 7.93
N LEU A 72 -3.46 -2.74 7.80
CA LEU A 72 -4.47 -2.73 6.72
C LEU A 72 -5.33 -1.46 6.76
N GLN A 73 -5.85 -1.10 7.94
CA GLN A 73 -6.68 0.09 8.13
C GLN A 73 -5.94 1.39 7.82
N SER A 74 -4.63 1.43 8.12
CA SER A 74 -3.81 2.62 7.88
C SER A 74 -3.74 2.99 6.39
N MET A 75 -3.84 2.00 5.49
CA MET A 75 -3.84 2.24 4.05
C MET A 75 -5.02 3.11 3.64
N SER A 76 -6.23 2.72 4.06
CA SER A 76 -7.46 3.46 3.77
C SER A 76 -7.45 4.82 4.45
N PHE A 77 -6.90 4.92 5.66
CA PHE A 77 -6.81 6.19 6.37
C PHE A 77 -5.93 7.20 5.63
N VAL A 78 -4.71 6.82 5.26
CA VAL A 78 -3.76 7.72 4.60
C VAL A 78 -4.22 8.10 3.19
N ALA A 79 -4.88 7.19 2.47
CA ALA A 79 -5.37 7.46 1.13
C ALA A 79 -6.67 8.29 1.09
N SER A 80 -7.40 8.40 2.21
CA SER A 80 -8.78 8.91 2.22
C SER A 80 -8.90 10.30 1.60
N PHE A 81 -8.06 11.25 2.03
CA PHE A 81 -8.09 12.61 1.51
C PHE A 81 -7.82 12.67 -0.01
N ALA A 82 -6.76 12.01 -0.47
CA ALA A 82 -6.40 11.98 -1.89
C ALA A 82 -7.50 11.33 -2.74
N VAL A 83 -8.10 10.25 -2.26
CA VAL A 83 -9.22 9.59 -2.94
C VAL A 83 -10.43 10.53 -3.01
N ASP A 84 -10.84 11.11 -1.88
CA ASP A 84 -12.01 12.00 -1.82
C ASP A 84 -11.85 13.21 -2.74
N LEU A 85 -10.65 13.79 -2.79
CA LEU A 85 -10.34 14.97 -3.60
C LEU A 85 -10.32 14.67 -5.11
N TRP A 86 -9.72 13.56 -5.52
CA TRP A 86 -9.31 13.36 -6.91
C TRP A 86 -10.09 12.26 -7.67
N HIS A 87 -10.86 11.40 -7.00
CA HIS A 87 -11.42 10.18 -7.61
C HIS A 87 -12.33 10.40 -8.82
N ASP A 88 -13.07 11.50 -8.87
CA ASP A 88 -14.00 11.85 -9.94
C ASP A 88 -13.49 13.00 -10.83
N ASP A 89 -12.25 13.43 -10.59
CA ASP A 89 -11.65 14.54 -11.32
C ASP A 89 -11.05 14.06 -12.65
N THR A 90 -11.82 14.29 -13.70
CA THR A 90 -11.50 13.92 -15.09
C THR A 90 -10.94 15.07 -15.91
N HIS A 91 -10.67 16.22 -15.28
CA HIS A 91 -10.10 17.37 -15.97
C HIS A 91 -8.58 17.27 -16.03
N PRO A 92 -7.95 17.74 -17.12
CA PRO A 92 -6.50 17.89 -17.18
C PRO A 92 -5.97 18.71 -16.00
N LEU A 93 -4.78 18.35 -15.54
CA LEU A 93 -4.08 19.06 -14.48
C LEU A 93 -3.47 20.36 -15.00
N ASP A 94 -3.67 21.44 -14.25
CA ASP A 94 -2.76 22.58 -14.30
C ASP A 94 -1.56 22.31 -13.38
N VAL A 95 -0.56 23.22 -13.41
CA VAL A 95 0.70 23.04 -12.66
C VAL A 95 0.44 22.91 -11.16
N GLU A 96 -0.43 23.75 -10.59
CA GLU A 96 -0.71 23.74 -9.15
C GLU A 96 -1.40 22.45 -8.71
N ARG A 97 -2.38 21.98 -9.49
CA ARG A 97 -3.08 20.72 -9.20
C ARG A 97 -2.18 19.51 -9.40
N ALA A 98 -1.26 19.55 -10.38
CA ALA A 98 -0.28 18.49 -10.58
C ALA A 98 0.64 18.37 -9.36
N GLU A 99 1.18 19.49 -8.87
CA GLU A 99 2.01 19.50 -7.66
C GLU A 99 1.26 18.91 -6.45
N LEU A 100 -0.01 19.28 -6.25
CA LEU A 100 -0.81 18.75 -5.15
C LEU A 100 -1.06 17.24 -5.28
N LEU A 101 -1.49 16.77 -6.46
CA LEU A 101 -1.71 15.34 -6.70
C LEU A 101 -0.43 14.53 -6.47
N HIS A 102 0.71 14.99 -6.98
CA HIS A 102 1.97 14.28 -6.79
C HIS A 102 2.42 14.29 -5.33
N GLY A 103 2.18 15.38 -4.58
CA GLY A 103 2.42 15.43 -3.15
C GLY A 103 1.58 14.42 -2.36
N ASP A 104 0.29 14.30 -2.70
CA ASP A 104 -0.63 13.32 -2.11
C ASP A 104 -0.18 11.87 -2.42
N LEU A 105 0.14 11.58 -3.69
CA LEU A 105 0.59 10.27 -4.13
C LEU A 105 1.95 9.90 -3.54
N ALA A 106 2.88 10.84 -3.42
CA ALA A 106 4.18 10.62 -2.78
C ALA A 106 4.00 10.29 -1.30
N SER A 107 3.15 11.03 -0.59
CA SER A 107 2.84 10.76 0.82
C SER A 107 2.24 9.37 1.01
N PHE A 108 1.36 8.95 0.10
CA PHE A 108 0.81 7.59 0.11
C PHE A 108 1.87 6.52 -0.21
N ALA A 109 2.72 6.76 -1.20
CA ALA A 109 3.82 5.87 -1.57
C ALA A 109 4.81 5.66 -0.42
N ASP A 110 5.16 6.72 0.30
CA ASP A 110 6.03 6.64 1.47
C ASP A 110 5.39 5.81 2.59
N HIS A 111 4.09 5.95 2.80
CA HIS A 111 3.36 5.13 3.77
C HIS A 111 3.32 3.65 3.35
N VAL A 112 3.06 3.35 2.08
CA VAL A 112 3.12 2.00 1.50
C VAL A 112 4.50 1.38 1.77
N ALA A 113 5.57 2.12 1.48
CA ALA A 113 6.95 1.67 1.73
C ALA A 113 7.20 1.40 3.22
N GLY A 114 6.68 2.26 4.10
CA GLY A 114 6.74 2.07 5.55
C GLY A 114 6.03 0.80 6.02
N VAL A 115 4.83 0.51 5.50
CA VAL A 115 4.07 -0.71 5.82
C VAL A 115 4.83 -1.93 5.33
N ARG A 116 5.31 -1.89 4.08
CA ARG A 116 6.08 -2.98 3.48
C ARG A 116 7.33 -3.30 4.29
N ALA A 117 8.09 -2.28 4.71
CA ALA A 117 9.26 -2.47 5.55
C ALA A 117 8.91 -3.01 6.96
N ALA A 118 7.76 -2.63 7.53
CA ALA A 118 7.28 -3.18 8.79
C ALA A 118 6.91 -4.66 8.67
N LEU A 119 6.24 -5.06 7.57
CA LEU A 119 5.92 -6.45 7.25
C LEU A 119 7.19 -7.27 7.03
N ALA A 120 8.13 -6.78 6.22
CA ALA A 120 9.40 -7.48 5.97
C ALA A 120 10.17 -7.75 7.27
N ARG A 121 10.21 -6.77 8.19
CA ARG A 121 10.82 -6.94 9.53
C ARG A 121 10.06 -7.94 10.40
N GLY A 122 8.74 -7.85 10.45
CA GLY A 122 7.90 -8.72 11.29
C GLY A 122 7.88 -10.17 10.81
N GLY A 123 7.86 -10.39 9.49
CA GLY A 123 7.85 -11.71 8.87
C GLY A 123 9.24 -12.35 8.77
N GLY A 124 10.31 -11.57 8.91
CA GLY A 124 11.69 -12.06 8.77
C GLY A 124 12.19 -12.10 7.32
N TRP A 125 11.65 -11.25 6.45
CA TRP A 125 11.92 -11.23 4.99
C TRP A 125 12.72 -10.01 4.56
N VAL A 126 13.37 -9.31 5.49
CA VAL A 126 14.13 -8.08 5.23
C VAL A 126 15.14 -8.25 4.10
N GLU A 127 15.79 -9.41 3.99
CA GLU A 127 16.75 -9.67 2.91
C GLU A 127 16.09 -9.81 1.53
N LEU A 128 14.80 -10.15 1.45
CA LEU A 128 14.03 -10.12 0.19
C LEU A 128 13.63 -8.69 -0.19
N ASP A 129 13.36 -7.85 0.81
CA ASP A 129 12.99 -6.44 0.63
C ASP A 129 14.17 -5.59 0.12
N ARG A 130 15.39 -5.94 0.53
CA ARG A 130 16.63 -5.28 0.07
C ARG A 130 17.06 -5.63 -1.35
N ARG A 131 16.50 -6.69 -1.96
CA ARG A 131 16.83 -7.05 -3.34
C ARG A 131 15.98 -6.20 -4.29
N PRO A 132 16.58 -5.28 -5.06
CA PRO A 132 15.90 -4.78 -6.25
C PRO A 132 15.82 -5.98 -7.19
N TRP A 133 14.62 -6.47 -7.47
CA TRP A 133 14.43 -7.52 -8.46
C TRP A 133 14.96 -7.03 -9.81
N GLY A 134 16.15 -7.50 -10.24
CA GLY A 134 16.69 -7.06 -11.52
C GLY A 134 18.11 -7.41 -11.97
N LEU A 135 19.03 -8.00 -11.18
CA LEU A 135 20.33 -8.46 -11.73
C LEU A 135 20.87 -9.73 -11.06
N PRO A 136 21.47 -10.67 -11.83
CA PRO A 136 22.25 -11.76 -11.27
C PRO A 136 23.57 -11.21 -10.70
N VAL A 137 24.04 -11.82 -9.62
CA VAL A 137 25.38 -11.58 -9.08
C VAL A 137 26.25 -12.74 -9.56
N ASP A 138 27.29 -12.42 -10.32
CA ASP A 138 28.41 -13.32 -10.63
C ASP A 138 29.16 -13.73 -9.34
#